data_AF-A0A820NS79-F1
#
_entry.id   AF-A0A820NS79-F1
#
_cell.length_a   1.000
_cell.length_b   1.000
_cell.length_c   1.000
_cell.angle_alpha   90.00
_cell.angle_beta   90.00
_cell.angle_gamma   90.00
#
_symmetry.space_group_name_H-M   'P 1'
#
loop_
_entity.id
_entity.type
_entity.pdbx_description
1 polymer ?
#
loop_
_entity_poly.entity_id
_entity_poly.type
_entity_poly.pdbx_seq_one_letter_code
_entity_poly.pdbx_strand_id
1 'polypeptide(L)'
;RIVNRFSKDVSSIDEQLCDITYNFVDVFFNITSTILFIAYMQPLSLISMALVAFVMERVRRVYTPAVRDMKRLESLTRSPIYSHLSASIQGVPMIRSYAAQETCIRDFFRCLDEHSRVYSVMLGMNRWSAMRI
;
A
#
# COMPACT_ATOMS: atom_id res chain seq x y z
N ARG A 1 -11.17 -23.80 -17.70
CA ARG A 1 -11.65 -22.68 -16.84
C ARG A 1 -10.58 -22.16 -15.87
N ILE A 2 -9.88 -23.02 -15.13
CA ILE A 2 -8.75 -22.61 -14.25
C ILE A 2 -7.63 -21.93 -15.03
N VAL A 3 -7.22 -22.50 -16.17
CA VAL A 3 -6.20 -21.93 -17.06
C VAL A 3 -6.59 -20.54 -17.59
N ASN A 4 -7.87 -20.32 -17.91
CA ASN A 4 -8.32 -19.02 -18.43
C ASN A 4 -8.35 -17.94 -17.34
N ARG A 5 -8.43 -18.34 -16.06
CA ARG A 5 -8.39 -17.43 -14.91
C ARG A 5 -6.94 -17.12 -14.51
N PHE A 6 -6.09 -18.16 -14.46
CA PHE A 6 -4.65 -17.99 -14.28
C PHE A 6 -4.02 -17.15 -15.39
N SER A 7 -4.37 -17.40 -16.66
CA SER A 7 -3.87 -16.61 -17.78
C SER A 7 -4.27 -15.14 -17.67
N LYS A 8 -5.50 -14.84 -17.21
CA LYS A 8 -5.97 -13.47 -17.03
C LYS A 8 -5.30 -12.77 -15.84
N ASP A 9 -5.12 -13.47 -14.73
CA ASP A 9 -4.45 -12.95 -13.54
C ASP A 9 -2.95 -12.70 -13.83
N VAL A 10 -2.29 -13.62 -14.54
CA VAL A 10 -0.89 -13.46 -14.98
C VAL A 10 -0.74 -12.29 -15.94
N SER A 11 -1.59 -12.17 -16.96
CA SER A 11 -1.53 -11.03 -17.88
C SER A 11 -1.78 -9.69 -17.19
N SER A 12 -2.68 -9.64 -16.20
CA SER A 12 -2.94 -8.41 -15.44
C SER A 12 -1.77 -8.03 -14.52
N ILE A 13 -1.07 -9.01 -13.97
CA ILE A 13 0.14 -8.80 -13.16
C ILE A 13 1.29 -8.34 -14.03
N ASP A 14 1.47 -8.93 -15.22
CA ASP A 14 2.54 -8.55 -16.15
C ASP A 14 2.40 -7.11 -16.64
N GLU A 15 1.18 -6.70 -16.98
CA GLU A 15 0.90 -5.31 -17.41
C GLU A 15 1.27 -4.31 -16.31
N GLN A 16 0.84 -4.56 -15.06
CA GLN A 16 1.22 -3.72 -13.92
C GLN A 16 2.72 -3.76 -13.62
N LEU A 17 3.36 -4.92 -13.75
CA LEU A 17 4.78 -5.07 -13.48
C LEU A 17 5.63 -4.30 -14.51
N CYS A 18 5.24 -4.37 -15.79
CA CYS A 18 5.85 -3.60 -16.87
C CYS A 18 5.76 -2.09 -16.58
N ASP A 19 4.58 -1.59 -16.21
CA ASP A 19 4.39 -0.17 -15.88
C ASP A 19 5.25 0.27 -14.70
N ILE A 20 5.27 -0.51 -13.61
CA ILE A 20 6.08 -0.19 -12.42
C ILE A 20 7.56 -0.18 -12.77
N THR A 21 8.02 -1.13 -13.59
CA THR A 21 9.44 -1.23 -13.98
C THR A 21 9.83 -0.08 -14.89
N TYR A 22 8.99 0.30 -15.84
CA TYR A 22 9.22 1.45 -16.70
C TYR A 22 9.34 2.75 -15.88
N ASN A 23 8.37 3.00 -14.99
CA ASN A 23 8.41 4.17 -14.10
C ASN A 23 9.66 4.17 -13.21
N PHE A 24 10.09 3.01 -12.71
CA PHE A 24 11.30 2.91 -11.91
C PHE A 24 12.55 3.33 -12.69
N VAL A 25 12.69 2.84 -13.94
CA VAL A 25 13.81 3.18 -14.81
C VAL A 25 13.79 4.67 -15.16
N ASP A 26 12.64 5.21 -15.54
CA ASP A 26 12.51 6.63 -15.90
C ASP A 26 12.89 7.56 -14.73
N VAL A 27 12.33 7.31 -13.55
CA VAL A 27 12.65 8.07 -12.33
C VAL A 27 14.14 7.94 -11.97
N PHE A 28 14.73 6.75 -12.11
CA PHE A 28 16.14 6.52 -11.82
C PHE A 28 17.06 7.36 -12.72
N PHE A 29 16.81 7.36 -14.03
CA PHE A 29 17.57 8.17 -14.98
C PHE A 29 17.35 9.68 -14.76
N ASN A 30 16.11 10.09 -14.45
CA ASN A 30 15.78 11.48 -14.20
C ASN A 30 16.53 12.05 -12.97
N ILE A 31 16.54 11.31 -11.86
CA ILE A 31 17.27 11.68 -10.64
C ILE A 31 18.77 11.78 -10.94
N THR A 32 19.33 10.76 -11.61
CA THR A 32 20.76 10.72 -11.95
C THR A 32 21.17 11.89 -12.83
N SER A 33 20.38 12.18 -13.87
CA SER A 33 20.61 13.31 -14.77
C SER A 33 20.57 14.66 -14.02
N THR A 34 19.58 14.84 -13.16
CA THR A 34 19.42 16.07 -12.36
C THR A 34 20.62 16.30 -11.44
N ILE A 35 21.10 15.27 -10.75
CA ILE A 35 22.26 15.37 -9.86
C ILE A 35 23.53 15.73 -10.65
N LEU A 36 23.77 15.09 -11.80
CA LEU A 36 24.92 15.39 -12.66
C LEU A 36 24.87 16.82 -13.20
N PHE A 37 23.68 17.28 -13.61
CA PHE A 37 23.48 18.63 -14.10
C PHE A 37 23.77 19.68 -13.03
N ILE A 38 23.27 19.50 -11.80
CA ILE A 38 23.53 20.40 -10.67
C ILE A 38 25.03 20.42 -10.33
N ALA A 39 25.67 19.25 -10.33
CA ALA A 39 27.10 19.13 -10.04
C ALA A 39 27.98 19.90 -11.04
N TYR A 40 27.58 19.91 -12.32
CA TYR A 40 28.29 20.65 -13.36
C TYR A 40 28.05 22.17 -13.28
N MET A 41 26.80 22.59 -13.11
CA MET A 41 26.43 24.02 -13.14
C MET A 41 26.83 24.79 -11.88
N GLN A 42 26.62 24.21 -10.70
CA GLN A 42 26.89 24.89 -9.42
C GLN A 42 27.36 23.89 -8.35
N PRO A 43 28.66 23.53 -8.33
CA PRO A 43 29.18 22.48 -7.45
C PRO A 43 29.05 22.81 -5.96
N LEU A 44 29.06 24.10 -5.58
CA LEU A 44 28.85 24.54 -4.19
C LEU A 44 27.45 24.17 -3.65
N SER A 45 26.44 24.02 -4.54
CA SER A 45 25.08 23.65 -4.15
C SER A 45 24.98 22.19 -3.67
N LEU A 46 25.94 21.32 -4.00
CA LEU A 46 25.99 19.94 -3.52
C LEU A 46 26.05 19.85 -2.00
N ILE A 47 26.69 20.83 -1.33
CA ILE A 47 26.80 20.85 0.14
C ILE A 47 25.42 21.02 0.78
N SER A 48 24.60 21.93 0.25
CA SER A 48 23.22 22.14 0.71
C SER A 48 22.36 20.90 0.44
N MET A 49 22.49 20.29 -0.74
CA MET A 49 21.77 19.07 -1.11
C MET A 49 22.15 17.89 -0.20
N ALA A 50 23.43 17.73 0.13
CA ALA A 50 23.92 16.70 1.05
C ALA A 50 23.38 16.89 2.47
N LEU A 51 23.29 18.13 2.96
CA LEU A 51 22.71 18.44 4.26
C LEU A 51 21.23 18.05 4.32
N VAL A 52 20.45 18.43 3.31
CA VAL A 52 19.02 18.07 3.22
C VAL A 52 18.85 16.56 3.11
N ALA A 53 19.64 15.89 2.28
CA ALA A 53 19.61 14.44 2.12
C ALA A 53 19.91 13.71 3.45
N PHE A 54 20.86 14.23 4.24
CA PHE A 54 21.18 13.66 5.55
C PHE A 54 20.01 13.75 6.54
N VAL A 55 19.34 14.91 6.61
CA VAL A 55 18.17 15.09 7.47
C VAL A 55 17.03 14.19 7.02
N MET A 56 16.77 14.11 5.71
CA MET A 56 15.73 13.25 5.14
C MET A 56 16.00 11.77 5.41
N GLU A 57 17.26 11.33 5.35
CA GLU A 57 17.62 9.94 5.68
C GLU A 57 17.31 9.60 7.15
N ARG A 58 17.50 10.54 8.08
CA ARG A 58 17.12 10.35 9.49
C ARG A 58 15.62 10.20 9.66
N VAL A 59 14.84 11.06 9.01
CA VAL A 59 13.36 10.98 9.03
C VAL A 59 12.90 9.66 8.40
N ARG A 60 13.46 9.29 7.25
CA ARG A 60 13.13 8.04 6.54
C ARG A 60 13.38 6.80 7.39
N ARG A 61 14.45 6.78 8.19
CA ARG A 61 14.76 5.66 9.10
C ARG A 61 13.71 5.46 10.19
N VAL A 62 13.09 6.52 10.67
CA VAL A 62 12.00 6.44 11.66
C VAL A 62 10.68 6.08 10.97
N TYR A 63 10.44 6.62 9.78
CA TYR A 63 9.18 6.43 9.04
C TYR A 63 9.05 5.03 8.40
N THR A 64 10.14 4.47 7.86
CA THR A 64 10.11 3.19 7.11
C THR A 64 9.67 1.99 7.96
N PRO A 65 10.12 1.80 9.21
CA PRO A 65 9.57 0.78 10.10
C PRO A 65 8.07 0.99 10.36
N ALA A 66 7.66 2.22 10.69
CA ALA A 66 6.25 2.53 10.99
C ALA A 66 5.30 2.22 9.82
N VAL A 67 5.69 2.57 8.59
CA VAL A 67 4.90 2.23 7.38
C VAL A 67 4.84 0.72 7.15
N ARG A 68 5.94 0.00 7.36
CA ARG A 68 5.96 -1.47 7.22
C ARG A 68 5.02 -2.13 8.23
N ASP A 69 5.05 -1.67 9.49
CA ASP A 69 4.17 -2.18 10.53
C ASP A 69 2.70 -1.87 10.23
N MET A 70 2.40 -0.68 9.72
CA MET A 70 1.03 -0.35 9.28
C MET A 70 0.56 -1.18 8.08
N LYS A 71 1.41 -1.40 7.07
CA LYS A 71 1.08 -2.31 5.95
C LYS A 71 0.82 -3.73 6.45
N ARG A 72 1.57 -4.19 7.46
CA ARG A 72 1.32 -5.49 8.09
C ARG A 72 -0.03 -5.52 8.79
N LEU A 73 -0.36 -4.48 9.54
CA LEU A 73 -1.65 -4.35 10.24
C LEU A 73 -2.84 -4.26 9.28
N GLU A 74 -2.68 -3.55 8.17
CA GLU A 74 -3.68 -3.49 7.10
C GLU A 74 -3.94 -4.88 6.52
N SER A 75 -2.89 -5.64 6.20
CA SER A 75 -3.00 -7.01 5.70
C SER A 75 -3.72 -7.94 6.70
N LEU A 76 -3.37 -7.84 8.00
CA LEU A 76 -3.99 -8.61 9.07
C LEU A 76 -5.49 -8.29 9.20
N THR A 77 -5.89 -7.02 9.20
CA THR A 77 -7.30 -6.60 9.31
C THR A 77 -8.13 -6.88 8.05
N ARG A 78 -7.49 -6.95 6.87
CA ARG A 78 -8.17 -7.25 5.62
C ARG A 78 -8.54 -8.74 5.47
N SER A 79 -7.70 -9.64 5.97
CA SER A 79 -7.92 -11.10 5.89
C SER A 79 -9.23 -11.62 6.53
N PRO A 80 -9.66 -11.21 7.75
CA PRO A 80 -10.89 -11.69 8.36
C PRO A 80 -12.15 -11.27 7.60
N ILE A 81 -12.13 -10.13 6.90
CA ILE A 81 -13.25 -9.68 6.07
C ILE A 81 -13.52 -10.71 4.96
N TYR A 82 -12.48 -11.15 4.25
CA TYR A 82 -12.62 -12.17 3.20
C TYR A 82 -13.02 -13.53 3.76
N SER A 83 -12.46 -13.92 4.91
CA SER A 83 -12.83 -15.17 5.59
C SER A 83 -14.31 -15.18 6.01
N HIS A 84 -14.77 -14.09 6.64
CA HIS A 84 -16.16 -13.94 7.07
C HIS A 84 -17.13 -13.89 5.89
N LEU A 85 -16.76 -13.21 4.80
CA LEU A 85 -17.53 -13.20 3.55
C LEU A 85 -17.65 -14.61 2.97
N SER A 86 -16.54 -15.34 2.87
CA SER A 86 -16.53 -16.72 2.35
C SER A 86 -17.39 -17.66 3.20
N ALA A 87 -17.27 -17.58 4.53
CA ALA A 87 -18.09 -18.36 5.47
C ALA A 87 -19.58 -18.02 5.34
N SER A 88 -19.91 -16.73 5.18
CA SER A 88 -21.29 -16.26 5.01
C SER A 88 -21.92 -16.77 3.71
N ILE A 89 -21.17 -16.76 2.60
CA ILE A 89 -21.64 -17.26 1.29
C ILE A 89 -21.90 -18.77 1.32
N GLN A 90 -21.04 -19.54 2.00
CA GLN A 90 -21.22 -21.00 2.13
C GLN A 90 -22.34 -21.35 3.13
N GLY A 91 -22.51 -20.55 4.19
CA GLY A 91 -23.46 -20.75 5.28
C GLY A 91 -24.84 -20.11 5.10
N VAL A 92 -25.15 -19.49 3.95
CA VAL A 92 -26.44 -18.79 3.70
C VAL A 92 -27.67 -19.59 4.14
N PRO A 93 -27.85 -20.89 3.79
CA PRO A 93 -29.04 -21.63 4.21
C PRO A 93 -29.15 -21.78 5.73
N MET A 94 -28.03 -21.96 6.44
CA MET A 94 -28.02 -22.04 7.90
C MET A 94 -28.33 -20.68 8.54
N ILE A 95 -27.74 -19.60 8.03
CA ILE A 95 -27.99 -18.24 8.56
C ILE A 95 -29.48 -17.89 8.43
N ARG A 96 -30.12 -18.28 7.32
CA ARG A 96 -31.55 -18.07 7.09
C ARG A 96 -32.42 -18.96 7.98
N SER A 97 -32.06 -20.23 8.19
CA SER A 97 -32.84 -21.13 9.05
C SER A 97 -32.82 -20.70 10.52
N TYR A 98 -31.73 -20.07 10.97
CA TYR A 98 -31.59 -19.54 12.33
C TYR A 98 -32.03 -18.07 12.49
N ALA A 99 -32.53 -17.41 11.43
CA ALA A 99 -32.87 -15.98 11.43
C ALA A 99 -31.75 -15.07 11.97
N ALA A 100 -30.48 -15.47 11.77
CA ALA A 100 -29.30 -14.82 12.35
C ALA A 100 -28.66 -13.78 11.41
N GLN A 101 -29.39 -13.29 10.41
CA GLN A 101 -28.85 -12.36 9.41
C GLN A 101 -28.29 -11.08 10.05
N GLU A 102 -29.01 -10.48 10.99
CA GLU A 102 -28.59 -9.22 11.63
C GLU A 102 -27.30 -9.38 12.44
N THR A 103 -27.13 -10.49 13.16
CA THR A 103 -25.92 -10.77 13.93
C THR A 103 -24.72 -10.89 12.99
N CYS A 104 -24.85 -11.65 11.90
CA CYS A 104 -23.81 -11.82 10.90
C CYS A 104 -23.42 -10.50 10.21
N ILE A 105 -24.41 -9.65 9.90
CA ILE A 105 -24.17 -8.31 9.34
C ILE A 105 -23.42 -7.42 10.33
N ARG A 106 -23.80 -7.46 11.62
CA ARG A 106 -23.15 -6.68 12.68
C ARG A 106 -21.69 -7.09 12.88
N ASP A 107 -21.40 -8.38 12.84
CA ASP A 107 -20.04 -8.92 12.94
C ASP A 107 -19.20 -8.53 11.72
N PHE A 108 -19.78 -8.57 10.52
CA PHE A 108 -19.11 -8.08 9.31
C PHE A 108 -18.77 -6.58 9.38
N PHE A 109 -19.72 -5.75 9.83
CA PHE A 109 -19.48 -4.31 10.00
C PHE A 109 -18.38 -4.02 11.03
N ARG A 110 -18.29 -4.82 12.10
CA ARG A 110 -17.21 -4.71 13.08
C ARG A 110 -15.83 -4.94 12.45
N CYS A 111 -15.67 -6.01 11.65
CA CYS A 111 -14.42 -6.26 10.93
C CYS A 111 -14.09 -5.15 9.92
N LEU A 112 -15.12 -4.63 9.24
CA LEU A 112 -14.94 -3.55 8.27
C LEU A 112 -14.51 -2.23 8.93
N ASP A 113 -15.06 -1.90 10.09
CA ASP A 113 -14.70 -0.70 10.84
C ASP A 113 -13.26 -0.78 11.38
N GLU A 114 -12.84 -1.94 11.90
CA GLU A 114 -11.45 -2.16 12.30
C GLU A 114 -10.46 -1.96 11.14
N HIS A 115 -10.77 -2.51 9.96
CA HIS A 115 -9.96 -2.30 8.77
C HIS A 115 -9.96 -0.83 8.31
N SER A 116 -11.13 -0.19 8.31
CA SER A 116 -11.29 1.21 7.88
C SER A 116 -10.49 2.18 8.75
N ARG A 117 -10.43 1.91 10.07
CA ARG A 117 -9.61 2.68 11.02
C ARG A 117 -8.13 2.57 10.70
N VAL A 118 -7.62 1.35 10.49
CA VAL A 118 -6.21 1.12 10.13
C VAL A 118 -5.87 1.77 8.79
N TYR A 119 -6.74 1.60 7.79
CA TYR A 119 -6.56 2.17 6.46
C TYR A 119 -6.52 3.71 6.49
N SER A 120 -7.38 4.34 7.30
CA SER A 120 -7.39 5.81 7.47
C SER A 120 -6.08 6.33 8.05
N VAL A 121 -5.51 5.64 9.04
CA VAL A 121 -4.20 5.99 9.63
C VAL A 121 -3.09 5.84 8.58
N MET A 122 -3.09 4.76 7.79
CA MET A 122 -2.11 4.56 6.73
C MET A 122 -2.19 5.67 5.66
N LEU A 123 -3.40 6.08 5.26
CA LEU A 123 -3.58 7.21 4.34
C LEU A 123 -3.04 8.52 4.95
N GLY A 124 -3.30 8.76 6.23
CA GLY A 124 -2.75 9.91 6.95
C GLY A 124 -1.21 9.94 6.94
N MET A 125 -0.57 8.79 7.16
CA MET A 125 0.89 8.66 7.08
C MET A 125 1.41 8.93 5.67
N ASN A 126 0.79 8.34 4.64
CA ASN A 126 1.17 8.58 3.25
C ASN A 126 1.04 10.06 2.87
N ARG A 127 -0.04 10.73 3.31
CA ARG A 127 -0.24 12.17 3.08
C ARG A 127 0.78 13.02 3.81
N TRP A 128 1.12 12.68 5.06
CA TRP A 128 2.17 13.38 5.80
C TRP A 128 3.52 13.29 5.10
N SER A 129 3.86 12.13 4.53
CA SER A 129 5.05 11.97 3.71
C SER A 129 4.98 12.81 2.43
N ALA A 130 3.83 12.86 1.76
CA ALA A 130 3.65 13.63 0.54
C ALA A 130 3.69 15.15 0.76
N MET A 131 3.25 15.65 1.92
CA MET A 131 3.30 17.09 2.25
C MET A 131 4.70 17.58 2.61
N ARG A 132 5.62 16.69 3.00
CA ARG A 132 6.99 17.03 3.44
C ARG A 132 8.06 16.86 2.35
N ILE A 133 7.69 16.31 1.20
CA ILE A 133 8.52 16.16 0.00
C ILE A 133 8.15 17.30 -0.95
#